data_AF-A0A9D3YT53-F1
#
_entry.id   AF-A0A9D3YT53-F1
#
_cell.length_a   1.000
_cell.length_b   1.000
_cell.length_c   1.000
_cell.angle_alpha   90.00
_cell.angle_beta   90.00
_cell.angle_gamma   90.00
#
_symmetry.space_group_name_H-M   'P 1'
#
loop_
_entity.id
_entity.type
_entity.pdbx_description
1 polymer ?
#
loop_
_entity_poly.entity_id
_entity_poly.type
_entity_poly.pdbx_seq_one_letter_code
_entity_poly.pdbx_strand_id
1 'polypeptide(L)'
;CESLADLIWRNRQQILRVDSLRQQLPIEVPEGYSDIQPELNQAVTSLLSSLVTSTFIVEQQPPQVLKTSARFSATVRLLVGGKLNLNMFPPRVKATIISEQQAKILLQNVEPPRGQKCGEILNNEGQMDFHNATGQLSVVFRNMTLKNIKRADKRGGETVAEEKFCIHFTSEFNVGGNELKFQVWTLSLPVIVTVHGNQECQATATFIWDNQFSEPGRIPFQVPDSAPWIEVAKMLSTKFHQMTGRALTEDNLRYIGTKLFGQTGNMPPDPTKIQIRWHQFNRENLPGRNFTFWEWFWAVAKLVKEQLKSPWMDGLIIGFMDRQESNDMLLTKPNGTFLLRFSDTTLGGITIAWVANSNENVDRQVWNLAPFTIKDFAIRGLADRIKDLPALVNLYPDTPKNDAFAKYFTPATDPNQEQSGYVKSTLVLTVLDGQSLGAHGGGTSYYDVHTPLDGANPLSPGSDCWSSAMTPRPENATACGDTMMDDGSRDLPVTVGDLADTDFNNIKDWLLSIGSKAQPDVM
;
A
#
# COMPACT_ATOMS: atom_id res chain seq x y z
N CYS A 1 10.08 -5.39 30.74
CA CYS A 1 9.14 -6.51 30.95
C CYS A 1 9.75 -7.65 31.75
N GLU A 2 10.88 -8.23 31.33
CA GLU A 2 11.50 -9.36 32.05
C GLU A 2 11.83 -9.06 33.52
N SER A 3 12.45 -7.91 33.84
CA SER A 3 12.76 -7.55 35.22
C SER A 3 11.51 -7.37 36.09
N LEU A 4 10.40 -6.89 35.49
CA LEU A 4 9.12 -6.78 36.17
C LEU A 4 8.51 -8.16 36.41
N ALA A 5 8.55 -9.05 35.41
CA ALA A 5 8.07 -10.42 35.55
C ALA A 5 8.82 -11.16 36.66
N ASP A 6 10.14 -11.03 36.70
CA ASP A 6 10.99 -11.63 37.73
C ASP A 6 10.69 -11.06 39.13
N LEU A 7 10.52 -9.74 39.26
CA LEU A 7 10.16 -9.11 40.55
C LEU A 7 8.78 -9.58 41.04
N ILE A 8 7.77 -9.57 40.16
CA ILE A 8 6.40 -10.02 40.49
C ILE A 8 6.41 -11.51 40.86
N TRP A 9 7.16 -12.33 40.10
CA TRP A 9 7.27 -13.75 40.37
C TRP A 9 7.94 -14.05 41.71
N ARG A 10 9.05 -13.37 42.02
CA ARG A 10 9.73 -13.50 43.33
C ARG A 10 8.83 -13.10 44.49
N ASN A 11 8.12 -11.97 44.37
CA ASN A 11 7.18 -11.54 45.40
C ASN A 11 6.04 -12.53 45.59
N ARG A 12 5.52 -13.13 44.51
CA ARG A 12 4.52 -14.21 44.60
C ARG A 12 5.06 -15.40 45.38
N GLN A 13 6.28 -15.86 45.08
CA GLN A 13 6.89 -17.00 45.79
C GLN A 13 7.10 -16.71 47.28
N GLN A 14 7.45 -15.46 47.63
CA GLN A 14 7.53 -15.04 49.03
C GLN A 14 6.16 -15.11 49.74
N ILE A 15 5.10 -14.62 49.09
CA ILE A 15 3.73 -14.68 49.63
C ILE A 15 3.28 -16.13 49.84
N LEU A 16 3.53 -17.02 48.86
CA LEU A 16 3.22 -18.45 48.99
C LEU A 16 4.05 -19.12 50.10
N ARG A 17 5.29 -18.70 50.30
CA ARG A 17 6.13 -19.22 51.38
C ARG A 17 5.59 -18.81 52.76
N VAL A 18 5.10 -17.59 52.90
CA VAL A 18 4.42 -17.14 54.13
C VAL A 18 3.18 -17.99 54.41
N ASP A 19 2.38 -18.30 53.38
CA ASP A 19 1.20 -19.18 53.52
C ASP A 19 1.59 -20.56 54.06
N SER A 20 2.60 -21.18 53.44
CA SER A 20 3.11 -22.48 53.85
C SER A 20 3.61 -22.48 55.30
N LEU A 21 4.29 -21.41 55.74
CA LEU A 21 4.76 -21.28 57.12
C LEU A 21 3.61 -21.11 58.11
N ARG A 22 2.55 -20.37 57.76
CA ARG A 22 1.36 -20.23 58.61
C ARG A 22 0.59 -21.55 58.74
N GLN A 23 0.56 -22.37 57.70
CA GLN A 23 -0.04 -23.71 57.77
C GLN A 23 0.75 -24.64 58.71
N GLN A 24 2.07 -24.47 58.80
CA GLN A 24 2.93 -25.25 59.72
C GLN A 24 2.85 -24.75 61.17
N LEU A 25 2.73 -23.43 61.36
CA LEU A 25 2.64 -22.77 62.66
C LEU A 25 1.46 -21.77 62.63
N PRO A 26 0.24 -22.21 62.96
CA PRO A 26 -0.93 -21.34 62.97
C PRO A 26 -0.79 -20.30 64.09
N ILE A 27 -0.43 -19.08 63.71
CA ILE A 27 -0.44 -17.92 64.61
C ILE A 27 -1.71 -17.14 64.31
N GLU A 28 -2.58 -16.99 65.30
CA GLU A 28 -3.78 -16.17 65.19
C GLU A 28 -3.38 -14.71 64.97
N VAL A 29 -4.08 -14.05 64.05
CA VAL A 29 -3.86 -12.62 63.80
C VAL A 29 -4.30 -11.86 65.05
N PRO A 30 -3.46 -10.98 65.63
CA PRO A 30 -3.81 -10.25 66.85
C PRO A 30 -5.13 -9.47 66.70
N GLU A 31 -5.92 -9.42 67.78
CA GLU A 31 -7.19 -8.68 67.80
C GLU A 31 -6.97 -7.22 67.35
N GLY A 32 -7.72 -6.81 66.32
CA GLY A 32 -7.64 -5.47 65.72
C GLY A 32 -6.84 -5.36 64.42
N TYR A 33 -6.20 -6.43 63.95
CA TYR A 33 -5.51 -6.48 62.65
C TYR A 33 -6.24 -7.37 61.65
N SER A 34 -6.32 -6.95 60.39
CA SER A 34 -6.83 -7.76 59.27
C SER A 34 -5.73 -8.61 58.65
N ASP A 35 -6.09 -9.78 58.14
CA ASP A 35 -5.18 -10.64 57.40
C ASP A 35 -4.95 -10.08 55.98
N ILE A 36 -3.77 -9.49 55.75
CA ILE A 36 -3.38 -8.89 54.46
C ILE A 36 -2.90 -9.90 53.42
N GLN A 37 -2.60 -11.13 53.82
CA GLN A 37 -2.04 -12.13 52.92
C GLN A 37 -2.94 -12.46 51.71
N PRO A 38 -4.26 -12.71 51.85
CA PRO A 38 -5.13 -12.96 50.70
C PRO A 38 -5.17 -11.77 49.73
N GLU A 39 -5.18 -10.55 50.24
CA GLU A 39 -5.16 -9.32 49.43
C GLU A 39 -3.86 -9.21 48.63
N LEU A 40 -2.71 -9.48 49.26
CA LEU A 40 -1.41 -9.49 48.58
C LEU A 40 -1.33 -10.56 47.48
N ASN A 41 -1.89 -11.75 47.72
CA ASN A 41 -1.93 -12.82 46.73
C ASN A 41 -2.83 -12.44 45.55
N GLN A 42 -3.99 -11.83 45.81
CA GLN A 42 -4.88 -11.34 44.76
C GLN A 42 -4.19 -10.23 43.94
N ALA A 43 -3.55 -9.27 44.59
CA ALA A 43 -2.85 -8.17 43.94
C ALA A 43 -1.70 -8.67 43.05
N VAL A 44 -0.83 -9.56 43.57
CA VAL A 44 0.29 -10.09 42.78
C VAL A 44 -0.17 -10.95 41.60
N THR A 45 -1.28 -11.69 41.76
CA THR A 45 -1.89 -12.48 40.68
C THR A 45 -2.46 -11.56 39.59
N SER A 46 -3.13 -10.47 39.99
CA SER A 46 -3.65 -9.47 39.06
C SER A 46 -2.54 -8.78 38.27
N LEU A 47 -1.46 -8.36 38.95
CA LEU A 47 -0.29 -7.76 38.31
C LEU A 47 0.38 -8.72 37.32
N LEU A 48 0.52 -10.00 37.69
CA LEU A 48 1.08 -11.00 36.78
C LEU A 48 0.18 -11.22 35.57
N SER A 49 -1.14 -11.28 35.77
CA SER A 49 -2.13 -11.43 34.70
C SER A 49 -2.07 -10.27 33.71
N SER A 50 -2.10 -9.04 34.20
CA SER A 50 -1.97 -7.82 33.39
C SER A 50 -0.64 -7.81 32.62
N LEU A 51 0.48 -8.12 33.29
CA LEU A 51 1.78 -8.14 32.63
C LEU A 51 1.85 -9.19 31.52
N VAL A 52 1.34 -10.40 31.76
CA VAL A 52 1.38 -11.50 30.77
C VAL A 52 0.49 -11.18 29.57
N THR A 53 -0.72 -10.66 29.78
CA THR A 53 -1.64 -10.32 28.68
C THR A 53 -1.15 -9.13 27.86
N SER A 54 -0.61 -8.07 28.49
CA SER A 54 -0.11 -6.89 27.78
C SER A 54 1.22 -7.09 27.06
N THR A 55 1.96 -8.17 27.36
CA THR A 55 3.28 -8.44 26.74
C THR A 55 3.25 -9.48 25.63
N PHE A 56 2.06 -9.94 25.26
CA PHE A 56 1.82 -10.77 24.08
C PHE A 56 1.50 -9.85 22.89
N ILE A 57 2.50 -9.63 22.01
CA ILE A 57 2.45 -8.59 20.98
C ILE A 57 2.76 -9.14 19.59
N VAL A 58 2.26 -8.44 18.57
CA VAL A 58 2.65 -8.66 17.18
C VAL A 58 3.91 -7.85 16.89
N GLU A 59 5.05 -8.54 16.72
CA GLU A 59 6.35 -7.92 16.44
C GLU A 59 6.50 -7.58 14.95
N GLN A 60 6.12 -8.52 14.07
CA GLN A 60 6.04 -8.28 12.63
C GLN A 60 4.58 -8.39 12.20
N GLN A 61 4.00 -7.26 11.81
CA GLN A 61 2.62 -7.19 11.35
C GLN A 61 2.44 -7.96 10.02
N PRO A 62 1.26 -8.60 9.80
CA PRO A 62 0.90 -9.08 8.49
C PRO A 62 0.77 -7.90 7.50
N PRO A 63 0.93 -8.14 6.18
CA PRO A 63 0.63 -7.13 5.18
C PRO A 63 -0.80 -6.58 5.36
N GLN A 64 -0.96 -5.26 5.39
CA GLN A 64 -2.28 -4.64 5.58
C GLN A 64 -3.18 -4.74 4.35
N VAL A 65 -2.64 -5.16 3.20
CA VAL A 65 -3.41 -5.59 2.04
C VAL A 65 -3.15 -7.08 1.83
N LEU A 66 -4.12 -7.92 2.16
CA LEU A 66 -4.03 -9.37 2.02
C LEU A 66 -4.78 -9.82 0.77
N LYS A 67 -4.04 -10.35 -0.22
CA LYS A 67 -4.65 -10.99 -1.38
C LYS A 67 -5.04 -12.44 -1.03
N THR A 68 -6.26 -12.85 -1.36
CA THR A 68 -6.69 -14.25 -1.21
C THR A 68 -5.77 -15.18 -2.00
N SER A 69 -5.49 -16.36 -1.44
CA SER A 69 -4.56 -17.37 -1.98
C SER A 69 -3.09 -16.93 -2.08
N ALA A 70 -2.74 -15.71 -1.66
CA ALA A 70 -1.35 -15.30 -1.52
C ALA A 70 -0.80 -15.70 -0.15
N ARG A 71 0.50 -16.06 -0.13
CA ARG A 71 1.23 -16.33 1.11
C ARG A 71 1.55 -15.02 1.82
N PHE A 72 1.46 -15.03 3.14
CA PHE A 72 1.86 -13.92 3.99
C PHE A 72 2.48 -14.43 5.29
N SER A 73 3.20 -13.54 5.97
CA SER A 73 3.88 -13.84 7.22
C SER A 73 3.52 -12.86 8.33
N ALA A 74 3.66 -13.29 9.58
CA ALA A 74 3.58 -12.46 10.76
C ALA A 74 4.42 -13.08 11.89
N THR A 75 4.89 -12.25 12.82
CA THR A 75 5.67 -12.71 13.97
C THR A 75 5.02 -12.21 15.26
N VAL A 76 4.81 -13.13 16.19
CA VAL A 76 4.21 -12.84 17.50
C VAL A 76 5.21 -13.17 18.58
N ARG A 77 5.28 -12.33 19.60
CA ARG A 77 6.30 -12.42 20.65
C ARG A 77 5.68 -12.27 22.04
N LEU A 78 6.21 -13.01 23.01
CA LEU A 78 5.89 -12.87 24.43
C LEU A 78 7.09 -12.31 25.18
N LEU A 79 7.02 -11.05 25.62
CA LEU A 79 8.18 -10.33 26.20
C LEU A 79 8.57 -10.82 27.60
N VAL A 80 7.74 -11.64 28.24
CA VAL A 80 8.00 -12.24 29.57
C VAL A 80 8.37 -13.72 29.50
N GLY A 81 8.36 -14.31 28.29
CA GLY A 81 8.51 -15.75 28.09
C GLY A 81 9.80 -16.34 28.67
N GLY A 82 10.91 -15.61 28.58
CA GLY A 82 12.21 -16.07 29.06
C GLY A 82 12.33 -16.18 30.58
N LYS A 83 11.50 -15.48 31.37
CA LYS A 83 11.57 -15.49 32.84
C LYS A 83 10.49 -16.34 33.51
N LEU A 84 9.41 -16.65 32.81
CA LEU A 84 8.30 -17.46 33.34
C LEU A 84 8.47 -18.97 33.07
N ASN A 85 9.70 -19.43 32.78
CA ASN A 85 10.02 -20.82 32.42
C ASN A 85 9.19 -21.38 31.25
N LEU A 86 8.64 -20.52 30.39
CA LEU A 86 7.87 -20.92 29.21
C LEU A 86 8.76 -21.46 28.08
N ASN A 87 10.08 -21.27 28.19
CA ASN A 87 11.07 -21.88 27.31
C ASN A 87 11.11 -23.42 27.41
N MET A 88 10.71 -24.00 28.55
CA MET A 88 10.70 -25.47 28.72
C MET A 88 9.48 -26.13 28.06
N PHE A 89 8.35 -25.40 27.97
CA PHE A 89 7.11 -25.86 27.36
C PHE A 89 6.54 -24.76 26.45
N PRO A 90 7.18 -24.55 25.28
CA PRO A 90 6.79 -23.46 24.40
C PRO A 90 5.34 -23.62 23.94
N PRO A 91 4.51 -22.59 24.12
CA PRO A 91 3.09 -22.70 23.82
C PRO A 91 2.81 -22.63 22.33
N ARG A 92 1.65 -23.16 21.95
CA ARG A 92 1.14 -23.06 20.58
C ARG A 92 0.34 -21.77 20.43
N VAL A 93 0.54 -21.09 19.31
CA VAL A 93 -0.17 -19.88 18.93
C VAL A 93 -1.02 -20.18 17.71
N LYS A 94 -2.28 -19.72 17.75
CA LYS A 94 -3.22 -19.88 16.65
C LYS A 94 -3.60 -18.50 16.10
N ALA A 95 -3.51 -18.34 14.79
CA ALA A 95 -3.94 -17.16 14.06
C ALA A 95 -5.32 -17.40 13.44
N THR A 96 -6.25 -16.45 13.61
CA THR A 96 -7.57 -16.49 12.97
C THR A 96 -7.93 -15.11 12.45
N ILE A 97 -8.56 -15.01 11.28
CA ILE A 97 -9.08 -13.74 10.78
C ILE A 97 -10.46 -13.46 11.40
N ILE A 98 -10.65 -12.23 11.86
CA ILE A 98 -11.92 -11.74 12.43
C ILE A 98 -12.30 -10.39 11.80
N SER A 99 -13.59 -10.06 11.79
CA SER A 99 -14.07 -8.77 11.32
C SER A 99 -13.93 -7.67 12.36
N GLU A 100 -14.07 -6.42 11.93
CA GLU A 100 -14.16 -5.27 12.83
C GLU A 100 -15.22 -5.45 13.93
N GLN A 101 -16.41 -5.93 13.58
CA GLN A 101 -17.48 -6.14 14.56
C GLN A 101 -17.10 -7.21 15.61
N GLN A 102 -16.41 -8.27 15.18
CA GLN A 102 -15.92 -9.30 16.10
C GLN A 102 -14.81 -8.77 17.01
N ALA A 103 -13.91 -7.94 16.49
CA ALA A 103 -12.88 -7.28 17.30
C ALA A 103 -13.50 -6.36 18.37
N LYS A 104 -14.58 -5.65 18.03
CA LYS A 104 -15.35 -4.83 19.00
C LYS A 104 -15.97 -5.67 20.12
N ILE A 105 -16.57 -6.82 19.78
CA ILE A 105 -17.18 -7.74 20.77
C ILE A 105 -16.10 -8.35 21.67
N LEU A 106 -14.94 -8.72 21.11
CA LEU A 106 -13.83 -9.30 21.88
C LEU A 106 -13.31 -8.35 22.98
N LEU A 107 -13.23 -7.05 22.70
CA LEU A 107 -12.82 -6.07 23.71
C LEU A 107 -13.83 -5.86 24.85
N GLN A 108 -15.10 -6.25 24.64
CA GLN A 108 -16.11 -6.20 25.68
C GLN A 108 -16.06 -7.43 26.60
N ASN A 109 -15.04 -8.29 26.46
CA ASN A 109 -14.89 -9.57 27.17
C ASN A 109 -16.08 -10.52 26.97
N VAL A 110 -16.78 -10.38 25.84
CA VAL A 110 -17.87 -11.29 25.45
C VAL A 110 -17.31 -12.30 24.45
N GLU A 111 -17.48 -13.60 24.70
CA GLU A 111 -17.12 -14.61 23.70
C GLU A 111 -17.90 -14.33 22.40
N PRO A 112 -17.22 -14.18 21.25
CA PRO A 112 -17.91 -14.00 19.99
C PRO A 112 -18.79 -15.24 19.72
N PRO A 113 -19.97 -15.06 19.09
CA PRO A 113 -20.89 -16.16 18.84
C PRO A 113 -20.19 -17.36 18.19
N ARG A 114 -20.24 -18.52 18.87
CA ARG A 114 -19.59 -19.76 18.41
C ARG A 114 -20.11 -20.12 17.01
N GLY A 115 -19.20 -20.19 16.03
CA GLY A 115 -19.49 -20.64 14.66
C GLY A 115 -19.41 -19.58 13.56
N GLN A 116 -19.28 -18.29 13.89
CA GLN A 116 -19.09 -17.23 12.87
C GLN A 116 -17.61 -17.05 12.53
N LYS A 117 -17.06 -17.89 11.66
CA LYS A 117 -15.73 -17.66 11.08
C LYS A 117 -15.83 -16.67 9.92
N CYS A 118 -15.08 -15.56 10.00
CA CYS A 118 -14.94 -14.62 8.89
C CYS A 118 -14.14 -15.22 7.74
N GLY A 119 -13.18 -16.09 8.00
CA GLY A 119 -12.41 -16.73 6.95
C GLY A 119 -11.55 -17.87 7.45
N GLU A 120 -10.90 -18.55 6.52
CA GLU A 120 -10.02 -19.67 6.78
C GLU A 120 -8.58 -19.33 6.38
N ILE A 121 -7.68 -19.36 7.38
CA ILE A 121 -6.25 -19.22 7.18
C ILE A 121 -5.63 -20.62 7.25
N LEU A 122 -4.88 -21.01 6.23
CA LEU A 122 -4.06 -22.22 6.21
C LEU A 122 -2.71 -21.94 6.89
N ASN A 123 -2.10 -22.97 7.48
CA ASN A 123 -0.83 -22.88 8.22
C ASN A 123 -0.87 -21.85 9.36
N ASN A 124 -2.01 -21.80 10.07
CA ASN A 124 -2.33 -20.78 11.04
C ASN A 124 -1.98 -21.17 12.49
N GLU A 125 -1.31 -22.29 12.71
CA GLU A 125 -0.81 -22.70 14.02
C GLU A 125 0.72 -22.79 13.98
N GLY A 126 1.37 -22.25 15.01
CA GLY A 126 2.81 -22.31 15.18
C GLY A 126 3.17 -22.52 16.65
N GLN A 127 4.27 -23.21 16.90
CA GLN A 127 4.83 -23.32 18.25
C GLN A 127 5.80 -22.15 18.46
N MET A 128 5.81 -21.55 19.65
CA MET A 128 6.82 -20.54 19.97
C MET A 128 8.21 -21.18 20.07
N ASP A 129 9.23 -20.44 19.66
CA ASP A 129 10.62 -20.85 19.77
C ASP A 129 11.37 -19.87 20.68
N PHE A 130 12.19 -20.43 21.58
CA PHE A 130 13.05 -19.65 22.48
C PHE A 130 14.45 -19.51 21.88
N HIS A 131 14.82 -18.28 21.54
CA HIS A 131 16.13 -17.96 20.97
C HIS A 131 17.13 -17.71 22.11
N ASN A 132 17.95 -18.70 22.46
CA ASN A 132 18.91 -18.63 23.57
C ASN A 132 19.88 -17.44 23.49
N ALA A 133 20.30 -17.05 22.29
CA ALA A 133 21.24 -15.93 22.10
C ALA A 133 20.62 -14.57 22.46
N THR A 134 19.31 -14.40 22.25
CA THR A 134 18.62 -13.12 22.41
C THR A 134 17.62 -13.12 23.58
N GLY A 135 17.35 -14.27 24.19
CA GLY A 135 16.35 -14.45 25.24
C GLY A 135 14.91 -14.33 24.75
N GLN A 136 14.67 -14.41 23.44
CA GLN A 136 13.37 -14.07 22.85
C GLN A 136 12.49 -15.31 22.67
N LEU A 137 11.26 -15.26 23.20
CA LEU A 137 10.22 -16.24 22.94
C LEU A 137 9.25 -15.71 21.89
N SER A 138 9.28 -16.28 20.69
CA SER A 138 8.51 -15.79 19.54
C SER A 138 8.08 -16.93 18.63
N VAL A 139 6.99 -16.74 17.90
CA VAL A 139 6.56 -17.62 16.81
C VAL A 139 6.60 -16.85 15.50
N VAL A 140 7.22 -17.44 14.47
CA VAL A 140 7.28 -16.86 13.12
C VAL A 140 6.38 -17.66 12.20
N PHE A 141 5.25 -17.09 11.81
CA PHE A 141 4.37 -17.64 10.81
C PHE A 141 4.89 -17.24 9.42
N ARG A 142 5.52 -18.17 8.69
CA ARG A 142 6.18 -17.84 7.40
C ARG A 142 5.27 -17.96 6.17
N ASN A 143 4.31 -18.88 6.21
CA ASN A 143 3.58 -19.34 5.03
C ASN A 143 2.06 -19.43 5.28
N MET A 144 1.49 -18.45 5.99
CA MET A 144 0.03 -18.39 6.13
C MET A 144 -0.62 -18.04 4.79
N THR A 145 -1.80 -18.60 4.53
CA THR A 145 -2.55 -18.31 3.29
C THR A 145 -4.04 -18.16 3.61
N LEU A 146 -4.65 -17.05 3.19
CA LEU A 146 -6.09 -16.84 3.34
C LEU A 146 -6.84 -17.51 2.19
N LYS A 147 -7.61 -18.56 2.48
CA LYS A 147 -8.31 -19.37 1.47
C LYS A 147 -9.67 -18.79 1.09
N ASN A 148 -10.43 -18.33 2.07
CA ASN A 148 -11.76 -17.75 1.86
C ASN A 148 -12.00 -16.62 2.86
N ILE A 149 -12.90 -15.71 2.48
CA ILE A 149 -13.35 -14.59 3.30
C ILE A 149 -14.87 -14.45 3.13
N LYS A 150 -15.58 -14.39 4.24
CA LYS A 150 -16.99 -14.05 4.35
C LYS A 150 -17.06 -12.56 4.67
N ARG A 151 -17.90 -11.87 3.92
CA ARG A 151 -18.11 -10.43 4.03
C ARG A 151 -19.50 -10.18 4.57
N ALA A 152 -19.67 -9.09 5.31
CA ALA A 152 -21.00 -8.68 5.74
C ALA A 152 -21.84 -8.22 4.54
N ASP A 153 -23.15 -8.48 4.59
CA ASP A 153 -24.09 -7.89 3.63
C ASP A 153 -24.09 -6.38 3.81
N LYS A 154 -23.63 -5.67 2.78
CA LYS A 154 -23.47 -4.22 2.84
C LYS A 154 -24.80 -3.50 2.69
N ARG A 155 -25.05 -2.54 3.58
CA ARG A 155 -26.11 -1.54 3.41
C ARG A 155 -25.44 -0.17 3.21
N GLY A 156 -25.57 0.42 2.03
CA GLY A 156 -25.00 1.74 1.69
C GLY A 156 -23.92 1.72 0.60
N GLY A 157 -23.20 2.83 0.43
CA GLY A 157 -22.20 3.06 -0.62
C GLY A 157 -20.76 2.63 -0.28
N GLU A 158 -20.54 1.75 0.70
CA GLU A 158 -19.19 1.34 1.14
C GLU A 158 -18.56 0.32 0.19
N THR A 159 -17.34 0.59 -0.28
CA THR A 159 -16.66 -0.32 -1.23
C THR A 159 -16.05 -1.54 -0.53
N VAL A 160 -15.93 -2.67 -1.23
CA VAL A 160 -15.34 -3.93 -0.72
C VAL A 160 -13.94 -3.72 -0.12
N ALA A 161 -13.22 -2.71 -0.60
CA ALA A 161 -11.88 -2.33 -0.16
C ALA A 161 -11.85 -1.42 1.09
N GLU A 162 -13.02 -1.07 1.64
CA GLU A 162 -13.16 -0.35 2.91
C GLU A 162 -13.46 -1.28 4.10
N GLU A 163 -13.77 -2.56 3.84
CA GLU A 163 -14.06 -3.53 4.89
C GLU A 163 -12.76 -3.98 5.59
N LYS A 164 -12.71 -3.73 6.90
CA LYS A 164 -11.54 -3.99 7.75
C LYS A 164 -11.67 -5.32 8.50
N PHE A 165 -10.59 -6.08 8.47
CA PHE A 165 -10.40 -7.30 9.25
C PHE A 165 -9.15 -7.17 10.11
N CYS A 166 -8.90 -8.13 10.98
CA CYS A 166 -7.59 -8.29 11.60
C CYS A 166 -7.30 -9.75 11.86
N ILE A 167 -6.02 -10.05 12.09
CA ILE A 167 -5.55 -11.36 12.52
C ILE A 167 -5.53 -11.36 14.04
N HIS A 168 -6.37 -12.21 14.62
CA HIS A 168 -6.43 -12.49 16.04
C HIS A 168 -5.51 -13.66 16.35
N PHE A 169 -4.47 -13.40 17.14
CA PHE A 169 -3.55 -14.41 17.63
C PHE A 169 -3.96 -14.80 19.04
N THR A 170 -4.10 -16.10 19.30
CA THR A 170 -4.42 -16.63 20.61
C THR A 170 -3.40 -17.67 21.04
N SER A 171 -3.14 -17.72 22.34
CA SER A 171 -2.31 -18.76 22.95
C SER A 171 -2.80 -19.07 24.36
N GLU A 172 -2.58 -20.30 24.78
CA GLU A 172 -2.95 -20.78 26.11
C GLU A 172 -1.77 -21.58 26.69
N PHE A 173 -1.40 -21.26 27.93
CA PHE A 173 -0.28 -21.91 28.59
C PHE A 173 -0.35 -21.82 30.11
N ASN A 174 0.41 -22.68 30.76
CA ASN A 174 0.50 -22.74 32.21
C ASN A 174 1.84 -22.18 32.70
N VAL A 175 1.82 -21.49 33.84
CA VAL A 175 3.02 -20.95 34.52
C VAL A 175 3.06 -21.49 35.95
N GLY A 176 4.27 -21.73 36.48
CA GLY A 176 4.45 -22.14 37.87
C GLY A 176 4.08 -23.60 38.15
N GLY A 177 4.35 -24.52 37.23
CA GLY A 177 4.06 -25.96 37.46
C GLY A 177 2.57 -26.29 37.42
N ASN A 178 1.82 -25.67 36.51
CA ASN A 178 0.35 -25.81 36.33
C ASN A 178 -0.53 -25.12 37.37
N GLU A 179 0.03 -24.24 38.21
CA GLU A 179 -0.76 -23.43 39.15
C GLU A 179 -1.60 -22.36 38.46
N LEU A 180 -1.03 -21.67 37.46
CA LEU A 180 -1.69 -20.56 36.78
C LEU A 180 -1.86 -20.88 35.31
N LYS A 181 -3.11 -20.77 34.83
CA LYS A 181 -3.47 -20.94 33.42
C LYS A 181 -3.74 -19.57 32.81
N PHE A 182 -2.97 -19.21 31.79
CA PHE A 182 -3.13 -17.96 31.06
C PHE A 182 -3.70 -18.23 29.68
N GLN A 183 -4.72 -17.46 29.31
CA GLN A 183 -5.17 -17.32 27.94
C GLN A 183 -4.83 -15.90 27.49
N VAL A 184 -3.92 -15.79 26.54
CA VAL A 184 -3.47 -14.51 25.98
C VAL A 184 -3.92 -14.37 24.55
N TRP A 185 -4.17 -13.13 24.15
CA TRP A 185 -4.52 -12.82 22.78
C TRP A 185 -4.02 -11.43 22.40
N THR A 186 -3.83 -11.22 21.09
CA THR A 186 -3.46 -9.92 20.54
C THR A 186 -4.01 -9.78 19.13
N LEU A 187 -4.22 -8.54 18.69
CA LEU A 187 -4.76 -8.23 17.37
C LEU A 187 -3.67 -7.60 16.50
N SER A 188 -3.64 -7.97 15.23
CA SER A 188 -2.89 -7.21 14.23
C SER A 188 -3.49 -5.82 14.01
N LEU A 189 -2.72 -4.95 13.36
CA LEU A 189 -3.28 -3.78 12.67
C LEU A 189 -4.38 -4.21 11.68
N PRO A 190 -5.30 -3.30 11.30
CA PRO A 190 -6.34 -3.64 10.35
C PRO A 190 -5.74 -4.07 9.01
N VAL A 191 -6.30 -5.14 8.47
CA VAL A 191 -5.99 -5.71 7.17
C VAL A 191 -7.20 -5.60 6.26
N ILE A 192 -6.98 -5.22 5.02
CA ILE A 192 -7.97 -5.19 3.95
C ILE A 192 -7.74 -6.41 3.07
N VAL A 193 -8.78 -7.21 2.90
CA VAL A 193 -8.71 -8.41 2.05
C VAL A 193 -9.11 -8.07 0.62
N THR A 194 -8.26 -8.40 -0.35
CA THR A 194 -8.50 -8.21 -1.78
C THR A 194 -8.53 -9.55 -2.52
N VAL A 195 -9.29 -9.61 -3.60
CA VAL A 195 -9.32 -10.80 -4.49
C VAL A 195 -8.45 -10.56 -5.72
N HIS A 196 -8.40 -9.31 -6.18
CA HIS A 196 -7.69 -8.92 -7.40
C HIS A 196 -6.82 -7.68 -7.15
N GLY A 197 -5.73 -7.54 -7.90
CA GLY A 197 -4.73 -6.47 -7.70
C GLY A 197 -5.26 -5.06 -8.01
N ASN A 198 -6.32 -4.94 -8.81
CA ASN A 198 -6.97 -3.64 -9.07
C ASN A 198 -7.59 -3.00 -7.82
N GLN A 199 -7.88 -3.79 -6.77
CA GLN A 199 -8.41 -3.29 -5.51
C GLN A 199 -7.33 -2.70 -4.60
N GLU A 200 -6.04 -2.89 -4.92
CA GLU A 200 -4.92 -2.44 -4.10
C GLU A 200 -4.93 -0.92 -3.88
N CYS A 201 -5.29 -0.14 -4.91
CA CYS A 201 -5.40 1.31 -4.82
C CYS A 201 -6.36 1.70 -3.70
N GLN A 202 -7.59 1.20 -3.77
CA GLN A 202 -8.66 1.49 -2.81
C GLN A 202 -8.35 0.94 -1.42
N ALA A 203 -7.81 -0.29 -1.34
CA ALA A 203 -7.40 -0.90 -0.07
C ALA A 203 -6.31 -0.08 0.63
N THR A 204 -5.38 0.47 -0.15
CA THR A 204 -4.30 1.31 0.38
C THR A 204 -4.81 2.62 0.95
N ALA A 205 -5.82 3.23 0.33
CA ALA A 205 -6.50 4.41 0.88
C ALA A 205 -7.06 4.14 2.28
N THR A 206 -7.74 3.01 2.44
CA THR A 206 -8.41 2.65 3.69
C THR A 206 -7.41 2.45 4.83
N PHE A 207 -6.37 1.64 4.61
CA PHE A 207 -5.44 1.34 5.70
C PHE A 207 -4.51 2.53 6.01
N ILE A 208 -4.16 3.37 5.02
CA ILE A 208 -3.32 4.54 5.30
C ILE A 208 -4.07 5.58 6.13
N TRP A 209 -5.37 5.77 5.85
CA TRP A 209 -6.25 6.60 6.66
C TRP A 209 -6.37 6.03 8.08
N ASP A 210 -6.56 4.70 8.20
CA ASP A 210 -6.61 4.05 9.49
C ASP A 210 -5.33 4.25 10.31
N ASN A 211 -4.16 3.97 9.72
CA ASN A 211 -2.87 4.09 10.38
C ASN A 211 -2.56 5.51 10.82
N GLN A 212 -2.88 6.52 10.00
CA GLN A 212 -2.55 7.91 10.30
C GLN A 212 -3.44 8.49 11.40
N PHE A 213 -4.74 8.19 11.35
CA PHE A 213 -5.76 8.86 12.16
C PHE A 213 -6.32 7.99 13.30
N SER A 214 -5.63 6.90 13.63
CA SER A 214 -5.94 6.08 14.80
C SER A 214 -5.56 6.78 16.10
N GLU A 215 -6.51 6.88 17.02
CA GLU A 215 -6.27 7.36 18.39
C GLU A 215 -5.92 6.20 19.35
N PRO A 216 -5.05 6.43 20.36
CA PRO A 216 -4.79 5.46 21.41
C PRO A 216 -6.08 5.09 22.16
N GLY A 217 -6.31 3.80 22.42
CA GLY A 217 -7.48 3.34 23.17
C GLY A 217 -8.82 3.40 22.41
N ARG A 218 -8.80 3.73 21.11
CA ARG A 218 -10.00 3.73 20.27
C ARG A 218 -10.73 2.39 20.26
N ILE A 219 -12.03 2.44 19.97
CA ILE A 219 -12.78 1.26 19.55
C ILE A 219 -12.11 0.69 18.28
N PRO A 220 -11.93 -0.64 18.16
CA PRO A 220 -11.22 -1.26 17.04
C PRO A 220 -11.65 -0.71 15.70
N PHE A 221 -10.67 -0.21 14.95
CA PHE A 221 -10.79 0.25 13.58
C PHE A 221 -11.67 1.48 13.35
N GLN A 222 -12.13 2.13 14.44
CA GLN A 222 -12.80 3.42 14.36
C GLN A 222 -11.80 4.52 13.98
N VAL A 223 -12.14 5.33 12.98
CA VAL A 223 -11.34 6.47 12.53
C VAL A 223 -12.25 7.66 12.26
N PRO A 224 -11.71 8.88 12.32
CA PRO A 224 -12.50 10.06 12.02
C PRO A 224 -12.89 10.11 10.53
N ASP A 225 -14.11 10.60 10.27
CA ASP A 225 -14.61 10.83 8.91
C ASP A 225 -13.98 12.07 8.25
N SER A 226 -13.28 12.91 9.03
CA SER A 226 -12.53 14.06 8.54
C SER A 226 -11.24 14.28 9.32
N ALA A 227 -10.20 14.74 8.62
CA ALA A 227 -8.91 15.02 9.22
C ALA A 227 -8.33 16.38 8.78
N PRO A 228 -7.48 17.02 9.61
CA PRO A 228 -6.80 18.25 9.23
C PRO A 228 -5.89 18.05 8.01
N TRP A 229 -5.91 19.00 7.08
CA TRP A 229 -5.09 18.95 5.86
C TRP A 229 -3.60 18.75 6.16
N ILE A 230 -3.06 19.39 7.20
CA ILE A 230 -1.64 19.28 7.56
C ILE A 230 -1.23 17.82 7.83
N GLU A 231 -2.08 17.07 8.54
CA GLU A 231 -1.83 15.66 8.82
C GLU A 231 -2.00 14.79 7.55
N VAL A 232 -2.99 15.10 6.71
CA VAL A 232 -3.20 14.44 5.42
C VAL A 232 -2.00 14.69 4.48
N ALA A 233 -1.51 15.93 4.40
CA ALA A 233 -0.36 16.32 3.59
C ALA A 233 0.92 15.59 4.03
N LYS A 234 1.14 15.49 5.35
CA LYS A 234 2.25 14.72 5.93
C LYS A 234 2.13 13.24 5.59
N MET A 235 0.93 12.65 5.70
CA MET A 235 0.65 11.27 5.32
C MET A 235 0.96 11.03 3.83
N LEU A 236 0.46 11.91 2.94
CA LEU A 236 0.69 11.84 1.50
C LEU A 236 2.18 11.96 1.16
N SER A 237 2.90 12.92 1.73
CA SER A 237 4.34 13.10 1.50
C SER A 237 5.16 11.91 1.99
N THR A 238 4.84 11.38 3.17
CA THR A 238 5.49 10.18 3.72
C THR A 238 5.29 8.98 2.80
N LYS A 239 4.04 8.74 2.36
CA LYS A 239 3.72 7.64 1.45
C LYS A 239 4.40 7.80 0.09
N PHE A 240 4.39 9.01 -0.45
CA PHE A 240 5.01 9.31 -1.73
C PHE A 240 6.54 9.12 -1.67
N HIS A 241 7.18 9.57 -0.59
CA HIS A 241 8.59 9.35 -0.34
C HIS A 241 8.94 7.87 -0.27
N GLN A 242 8.17 7.07 0.49
CA GLN A 242 8.36 5.61 0.58
C GLN A 242 8.29 4.91 -0.79
N MET A 243 7.44 5.40 -1.70
CA MET A 243 7.28 4.81 -3.03
C MET A 243 8.34 5.28 -4.03
N THR A 244 8.74 6.54 -3.96
CA THR A 244 9.50 7.22 -5.02
C THR A 244 10.94 7.59 -4.62
N GLY A 245 11.28 7.51 -3.34
CA GLY A 245 12.59 7.88 -2.80
C GLY A 245 12.77 9.37 -2.50
N ARG A 246 11.82 10.25 -2.87
CA ARG A 246 11.89 11.71 -2.62
C ARG A 246 10.54 12.25 -2.14
N ALA A 247 10.56 13.05 -1.09
CA ALA A 247 9.37 13.65 -0.48
C ALA A 247 8.78 14.77 -1.35
N LEU A 248 7.50 15.07 -1.11
CA LEU A 248 6.82 16.17 -1.78
C LEU A 248 7.33 17.51 -1.24
N THR A 249 7.57 18.47 -2.13
CA THR A 249 7.91 19.84 -1.76
C THR A 249 6.68 20.61 -1.28
N GLU A 250 6.89 21.76 -0.65
CA GLU A 250 5.79 22.63 -0.20
C GLU A 250 4.91 23.09 -1.36
N ASP A 251 5.50 23.39 -2.52
CA ASP A 251 4.76 23.77 -3.72
C ASP A 251 3.93 22.60 -4.26
N ASN A 252 4.47 21.36 -4.21
CA ASN A 252 3.71 20.18 -4.58
C ASN A 252 2.52 19.97 -3.63
N LEU A 253 2.72 20.13 -2.32
CA LEU A 253 1.65 20.01 -1.32
C LEU A 253 0.60 21.09 -1.52
N ARG A 254 0.99 22.34 -1.79
CA ARG A 254 0.06 23.43 -2.10
C ARG A 254 -0.82 23.07 -3.29
N TYR A 255 -0.22 22.59 -4.38
CA TYR A 255 -0.95 22.16 -5.56
C TYR A 255 -1.93 21.01 -5.25
N ILE A 256 -1.46 19.97 -4.56
CA ILE A 256 -2.28 18.81 -4.18
C ILE A 256 -3.46 19.25 -3.31
N GLY A 257 -3.21 20.17 -2.37
CA GLY A 257 -4.23 20.78 -1.54
C GLY A 257 -5.30 21.47 -2.39
N THR A 258 -4.91 22.42 -3.24
CA THR A 258 -5.84 23.13 -4.13
C THR A 258 -6.66 22.15 -5.00
N LYS A 259 -6.05 21.06 -5.47
CA LYS A 259 -6.76 20.02 -6.22
C LYS A 259 -7.82 19.31 -5.39
N LEU A 260 -7.52 19.01 -4.12
CA LEU A 260 -8.40 18.29 -3.20
C LEU A 260 -9.52 19.18 -2.63
N PHE A 261 -9.28 20.47 -2.42
CA PHE A 261 -10.29 21.40 -1.88
C PHE A 261 -11.36 21.82 -2.89
N GLY A 262 -11.16 21.51 -4.18
CA GLY A 262 -11.96 22.02 -5.29
C GLY A 262 -11.46 23.39 -5.74
N GLN A 263 -11.73 23.74 -7.01
CA GLN A 263 -11.21 24.93 -7.71
C GLN A 263 -11.75 26.28 -7.20
N THR A 264 -11.85 26.50 -5.89
CA THR A 264 -11.72 27.86 -5.36
C THR A 264 -10.22 28.16 -5.40
N GLY A 265 -9.76 28.82 -6.46
CA GLY A 265 -8.35 28.98 -6.84
C GLY A 265 -7.40 29.64 -5.82
N ASN A 266 -7.79 29.76 -4.55
CA ASN A 266 -6.92 30.13 -3.45
C ASN A 266 -7.07 29.09 -2.32
N MET A 267 -5.92 28.58 -1.84
CA MET A 267 -5.85 27.98 -0.51
C MET A 267 -6.55 28.89 0.48
N PRO A 268 -7.44 28.38 1.35
CA PRO A 268 -7.90 29.14 2.51
C PRO A 268 -6.70 29.76 3.24
N PRO A 269 -6.81 31.03 3.70
CA PRO A 269 -5.67 31.79 4.23
C PRO A 269 -5.01 31.14 5.45
N ASP A 270 -5.65 30.13 6.05
CA ASP A 270 -5.12 29.33 7.14
C ASP A 270 -5.24 27.83 6.82
N PRO A 271 -4.16 27.15 6.38
CA PRO A 271 -4.17 25.72 6.07
C PRO A 271 -4.42 24.84 7.31
N THR A 272 -4.27 25.37 8.52
CA THR A 272 -4.52 24.61 9.77
C THR A 272 -6.01 24.33 10.00
N LYS A 273 -6.89 25.15 9.42
CA LYS A 273 -8.36 25.04 9.62
C LYS A 273 -9.04 24.14 8.60
N ILE A 274 -8.31 23.68 7.58
CA ILE A 274 -8.90 22.90 6.50
C ILE A 274 -9.07 21.45 6.95
N GLN A 275 -10.29 20.94 6.81
CA GLN A 275 -10.64 19.55 7.11
C GLN A 275 -10.95 18.82 5.80
N ILE A 276 -10.27 17.70 5.58
CA ILE A 276 -10.51 16.78 4.47
C ILE A 276 -11.40 15.66 4.95
N ARG A 277 -12.52 15.45 4.27
CA ARG A 277 -13.43 14.35 4.58
C ARG A 277 -13.02 13.09 3.81
N TRP A 278 -13.26 11.91 4.39
CA TRP A 278 -12.95 10.60 3.77
C TRP A 278 -13.56 10.46 2.37
N HIS A 279 -14.81 10.92 2.21
CA HIS A 279 -15.47 10.87 0.91
C HIS A 279 -14.79 11.75 -0.14
N GLN A 280 -14.34 12.95 0.20
CA GLN A 280 -13.59 13.81 -0.72
C GLN A 280 -12.23 13.18 -1.11
N PHE A 281 -11.62 12.46 -0.17
CA PHE A 281 -10.33 11.80 -0.37
C PHE A 281 -10.43 10.60 -1.33
N ASN A 282 -11.43 9.73 -1.15
CA ASN A 282 -11.45 8.43 -1.82
C ASN A 282 -12.83 7.90 -2.28
N ARG A 283 -13.93 8.66 -2.17
CA ARG A 283 -15.26 8.23 -2.68
C ARG A 283 -15.83 9.14 -3.76
N GLU A 284 -15.62 10.45 -3.65
CA GLU A 284 -16.11 11.45 -4.58
C GLU A 284 -15.13 11.62 -5.74
N ASN A 285 -15.68 11.68 -6.95
CA ASN A 285 -14.88 11.99 -8.12
C ASN A 285 -14.45 13.45 -8.11
N LEU A 286 -13.24 13.72 -8.59
CA LEU A 286 -12.78 15.09 -8.80
C LEU A 286 -13.71 15.81 -9.80
N PRO A 287 -13.91 17.14 -9.65
CA PRO A 287 -14.75 17.91 -10.57
C PRO A 287 -14.35 17.72 -12.04
N GLY A 288 -15.31 17.32 -12.89
CA GLY A 288 -15.07 17.06 -14.31
C GLY A 288 -14.25 15.79 -14.61
N ARG A 289 -14.08 14.89 -13.62
CA ARG A 289 -13.36 13.62 -13.74
C ARG A 289 -14.25 12.44 -13.36
N ASN A 290 -13.82 11.25 -13.76
CA ASN A 290 -14.46 9.97 -13.46
C ASN A 290 -13.66 9.13 -12.45
N PHE A 291 -12.72 9.75 -11.74
CA PHE A 291 -11.86 9.12 -10.74
C PHE A 291 -11.76 10.00 -9.50
N THR A 292 -11.44 9.39 -8.35
CA THR A 292 -11.28 10.10 -7.07
C THR A 292 -9.91 10.77 -6.97
N PHE A 293 -9.75 11.64 -5.97
CA PHE A 293 -8.45 12.24 -5.67
C PHE A 293 -7.37 11.17 -5.42
N TRP A 294 -7.67 10.19 -4.58
CA TRP A 294 -6.71 9.16 -4.21
C TRP A 294 -6.29 8.30 -5.41
N GLU A 295 -7.22 7.94 -6.30
CA GLU A 295 -6.90 7.19 -7.51
C GLU A 295 -5.90 7.94 -8.39
N TRP A 296 -6.09 9.25 -8.55
CA TRP A 296 -5.15 10.10 -9.27
C TRP A 296 -3.78 10.15 -8.59
N PHE A 297 -3.74 10.44 -7.30
CA PHE A 297 -2.49 10.55 -6.54
C PHE A 297 -1.72 9.23 -6.54
N TRP A 298 -2.41 8.11 -6.33
CA TRP A 298 -1.85 6.77 -6.39
C TRP A 298 -1.29 6.43 -7.76
N ALA A 299 -2.03 6.73 -8.83
CA ALA A 299 -1.58 6.47 -10.20
C ALA A 299 -0.33 7.29 -10.55
N VAL A 300 -0.22 8.54 -10.08
CA VAL A 300 1.00 9.36 -10.20
C VAL A 300 2.16 8.72 -9.43
N ALA A 301 1.95 8.34 -8.17
CA ALA A 301 2.99 7.69 -7.37
C ALA A 301 3.47 6.38 -8.00
N LYS A 302 2.56 5.60 -8.59
CA LYS A 302 2.87 4.37 -9.32
C LYS A 302 3.68 4.64 -10.58
N LEU A 303 3.28 5.62 -11.39
CA LEU A 303 4.02 6.07 -12.57
C LEU A 303 5.47 6.42 -12.20
N VAL A 304 5.64 7.21 -11.15
CA VAL A 304 6.97 7.63 -10.69
C VAL A 304 7.77 6.43 -10.21
N LYS A 305 7.20 5.60 -9.34
CA LYS A 305 7.87 4.40 -8.82
C LYS A 305 8.36 3.47 -9.93
N GLU A 306 7.53 3.21 -10.94
CA GLU A 306 7.81 2.20 -11.96
C GLU A 306 8.64 2.71 -13.14
N GLN A 307 8.43 3.96 -13.56
CA GLN A 307 8.99 4.47 -14.83
C GLN A 307 9.89 5.71 -14.66
N LEU A 308 9.67 6.54 -13.63
CA LEU A 308 10.28 7.87 -13.52
C LEU A 308 11.06 8.09 -12.22
N LYS A 309 11.45 7.02 -11.52
CA LYS A 309 12.05 7.11 -10.18
C LYS A 309 13.35 7.93 -10.20
N SER A 310 14.27 7.59 -11.10
CA SER A 310 15.57 8.28 -11.18
C SER A 310 15.43 9.76 -11.59
N PRO A 311 14.70 10.12 -12.67
CA PRO A 311 14.47 11.53 -13.00
C PRO A 311 13.76 12.33 -11.92
N TRP A 312 12.86 11.69 -11.15
CA TRP A 312 12.19 12.31 -10.01
C TRP A 312 13.14 12.60 -8.85
N MET A 313 13.99 11.64 -8.50
CA MET A 313 15.01 11.80 -7.45
C MET A 313 16.02 12.88 -7.81
N ASP A 314 16.37 13.01 -9.09
CA ASP A 314 17.32 14.00 -9.59
C ASP A 314 16.71 15.41 -9.77
N GLY A 315 15.45 15.61 -9.40
CA GLY A 315 14.83 16.94 -9.45
C GLY A 315 14.40 17.41 -10.83
N LEU A 316 14.42 16.53 -11.84
CA LEU A 316 14.16 16.91 -13.24
C LEU A 316 12.68 17.04 -13.59
N ILE A 317 11.80 16.59 -12.68
CA ILE A 317 10.36 16.62 -12.84
C ILE A 317 9.78 17.58 -11.79
N ILE A 318 9.08 18.61 -12.25
CA ILE A 318 8.31 19.50 -11.36
C ILE A 318 7.09 18.74 -10.82
N GLY A 319 6.38 18.04 -11.72
CA GLY A 319 5.33 17.08 -11.35
C GLY A 319 4.01 17.76 -11.02
N PHE A 320 3.82 18.17 -9.77
CA PHE A 320 2.53 18.68 -9.28
C PHE A 320 2.37 20.17 -9.60
N MET A 321 1.69 20.47 -10.71
CA MET A 321 1.52 21.82 -11.27
C MET A 321 0.33 21.86 -12.22
N ASP A 322 -0.47 22.93 -12.20
CA ASP A 322 -1.58 23.08 -13.15
C ASP A 322 -1.10 23.60 -14.52
N ARG A 323 -2.01 23.56 -15.50
CA ARG A 323 -1.72 24.02 -16.85
C ARG A 323 -1.45 25.53 -16.90
N GLN A 324 -2.18 26.33 -16.13
CA GLN A 324 -2.07 27.79 -16.18
C GLN A 324 -0.74 28.26 -15.62
N GLU A 325 -0.35 27.76 -14.45
CA GLU A 325 0.95 27.99 -13.81
C GLU A 325 2.08 27.57 -14.74
N SER A 326 1.98 26.40 -15.39
CA SER A 326 2.99 25.96 -16.36
C SER A 326 3.08 26.90 -17.57
N ASN A 327 1.95 27.44 -18.04
CA ASN A 327 1.94 28.38 -19.15
C ASN A 327 2.63 29.71 -18.76
N ASP A 328 2.25 30.27 -17.61
CA ASP A 328 2.75 31.55 -17.12
C ASP A 328 4.26 31.48 -16.86
N MET A 329 4.74 30.37 -16.28
CA MET A 329 6.17 30.14 -16.06
C MET A 329 6.96 30.02 -17.37
N LEU A 330 6.42 29.32 -18.38
CA LEU A 330 7.13 29.07 -19.63
C LEU A 330 7.13 30.28 -20.58
N LEU A 331 6.08 31.11 -20.60
CA LEU A 331 6.01 32.31 -21.46
C LEU A 331 7.14 33.31 -21.20
N THR A 332 7.62 33.37 -19.95
CA THR A 332 8.74 34.23 -19.54
C THR A 332 10.12 33.70 -19.95
N LYS A 333 10.20 32.46 -20.44
CA LYS A 333 11.46 31.77 -20.73
C LYS A 333 11.81 31.77 -22.24
N PRO A 334 13.08 31.48 -22.59
CA PRO A 334 13.49 31.38 -23.99
C PRO A 334 12.79 30.25 -24.75
N ASN A 335 12.69 30.40 -26.07
CA ASN A 335 12.14 29.39 -26.99
C ASN A 335 12.79 28.01 -26.79
N GLY A 336 11.98 26.96 -26.74
CA GLY A 336 12.42 25.59 -26.50
C GLY A 336 12.67 25.24 -25.03
N THR A 337 12.36 26.14 -24.09
CA THR A 337 12.33 25.79 -22.66
C THR A 337 11.11 24.91 -22.38
N PHE A 338 11.31 23.81 -21.67
CA PHE A 338 10.26 22.84 -21.37
C PHE A 338 10.25 22.41 -19.91
N LEU A 339 9.12 21.90 -19.44
CA LEU A 339 8.97 21.30 -18.13
C LEU A 339 8.09 20.05 -18.18
N LEU A 340 8.18 19.26 -17.12
CA LEU A 340 7.45 18.01 -16.95
C LEU A 340 6.46 18.13 -15.79
N ARG A 341 5.18 17.91 -16.07
CA ARG A 341 4.10 17.94 -15.07
C ARG A 341 3.16 16.75 -15.21
N PHE A 342 2.59 16.32 -14.10
CA PHE A 342 1.58 15.26 -14.09
C PHE A 342 0.27 15.75 -14.68
N SER A 343 -0.45 14.85 -15.34
CA SER A 343 -1.73 15.16 -15.95
C SER A 343 -2.85 15.19 -14.93
N ASP A 344 -3.75 16.15 -15.12
CA ASP A 344 -4.98 16.28 -14.33
C ASP A 344 -6.16 15.52 -14.93
N THR A 345 -6.05 15.19 -16.21
CA THR A 345 -7.10 14.55 -17.02
C THR A 345 -6.89 13.05 -17.12
N THR A 346 -5.63 12.60 -17.02
CA THR A 346 -5.23 11.22 -17.32
C THR A 346 -4.56 10.62 -16.09
N LEU A 347 -5.14 9.54 -15.56
CA LEU A 347 -4.58 8.81 -14.44
C LEU A 347 -3.17 8.32 -14.75
N GLY A 348 -2.21 8.63 -13.87
CA GLY A 348 -0.81 8.22 -14.04
C GLY A 348 -0.21 8.72 -15.36
N GLY A 349 -0.65 9.88 -15.84
CA GLY A 349 -0.10 10.54 -17.02
C GLY A 349 0.93 11.61 -16.65
N ILE A 350 1.97 11.76 -17.47
CA ILE A 350 2.91 12.90 -17.44
C ILE A 350 2.90 13.59 -18.81
N THR A 351 2.87 14.91 -18.82
CA THR A 351 2.89 15.72 -20.06
C THR A 351 4.13 16.59 -20.11
N ILE A 352 4.57 16.88 -21.33
CA ILE A 352 5.66 17.81 -21.64
C ILE A 352 5.02 19.11 -22.11
N ALA A 353 5.29 20.20 -21.39
CA ALA A 353 4.91 21.55 -21.79
C ALA A 353 6.15 22.31 -22.22
N TRP A 354 6.10 23.04 -23.34
CA TRP A 354 7.22 23.85 -23.81
C TRP A 354 6.75 25.14 -24.48
N VAL A 355 7.57 26.18 -24.40
CA VAL A 355 7.33 27.44 -25.13
C VAL A 355 7.94 27.34 -26.52
N ALA A 356 7.16 27.65 -27.54
CA ALA A 356 7.66 27.84 -28.89
C ALA A 356 7.06 29.10 -29.53
N ASN A 357 7.83 29.75 -30.40
CA ASN A 357 7.30 30.80 -31.26
C ASN A 357 6.35 30.16 -32.28
N SER A 358 5.17 30.75 -32.47
CA SER A 358 4.29 30.32 -33.56
C SER A 358 4.92 30.73 -34.90
N ASN A 359 4.82 29.85 -35.90
CA ASN A 359 5.30 30.16 -37.26
C ASN A 359 4.40 31.19 -37.96
N GLU A 360 3.19 31.43 -37.45
CA GLU A 360 2.19 32.32 -38.07
C GLU A 360 2.01 33.66 -37.33
N ASN A 361 2.32 33.71 -36.03
CA ASN A 361 2.24 34.93 -35.22
C ASN A 361 3.53 35.10 -34.40
N VAL A 362 3.99 36.34 -34.22
CA VAL A 362 5.14 36.70 -33.36
C VAL A 362 4.87 36.36 -31.88
N ASP A 363 3.64 35.98 -31.55
CA ASP A 363 3.22 35.62 -30.21
C ASP A 363 3.78 34.26 -29.77
N ARG A 364 4.37 34.26 -28.58
CA ARG A 364 4.85 33.05 -27.91
C ARG A 364 3.66 32.24 -27.43
N GLN A 365 3.68 30.94 -27.69
CA GLN A 365 2.66 30.02 -27.19
C GLN A 365 3.28 28.84 -26.46
N VAL A 366 2.58 28.36 -25.44
CA VAL A 366 2.95 27.15 -24.71
C VAL A 366 2.19 25.96 -25.28
N TRP A 367 2.96 25.02 -25.81
CA TRP A 367 2.48 23.76 -26.35
C TRP A 367 2.50 22.70 -25.24
N ASN A 368 1.51 21.80 -25.25
CA ASN A 368 1.39 20.72 -24.28
C ASN A 368 1.15 19.42 -25.05
N LEU A 369 2.02 18.42 -24.87
CA LEU A 369 1.80 17.11 -25.48
C LEU A 369 0.67 16.35 -24.79
N ALA A 370 0.08 15.41 -25.52
CA ALA A 370 -0.77 14.39 -24.93
C ALA A 370 -0.01 13.67 -23.80
N PRO A 371 -0.65 13.40 -22.64
CA PRO A 371 0.03 12.76 -21.52
C PRO A 371 0.49 11.32 -21.84
N PHE A 372 1.72 11.00 -21.43
CA PHE A 372 2.28 9.65 -21.49
C PHE A 372 1.99 8.88 -20.20
N THR A 373 1.60 7.63 -20.34
CA THR A 373 1.28 6.69 -19.26
C THR A 373 2.31 5.57 -19.19
N ILE A 374 2.17 4.67 -18.21
CA ILE A 374 3.01 3.46 -18.07
C ILE A 374 2.98 2.62 -19.36
N LYS A 375 1.84 2.57 -20.07
CA LYS A 375 1.71 1.83 -21.33
C LYS A 375 2.59 2.43 -22.43
N ASP A 376 2.71 3.75 -22.47
CA ASP A 376 3.55 4.45 -23.44
C ASP A 376 5.04 4.26 -23.14
N PHE A 377 5.40 4.18 -21.86
CA PHE A 377 6.77 3.93 -21.43
C PHE A 377 7.23 2.49 -21.63
N ALA A 378 6.29 1.52 -21.67
CA ALA A 378 6.60 0.16 -22.09
C ALA A 378 7.08 0.07 -23.55
N ILE A 379 6.70 1.03 -24.40
CA ILE A 379 7.14 1.11 -25.79
C ILE A 379 8.45 1.89 -25.90
N ARG A 380 8.53 3.06 -25.26
CA ARG A 380 9.71 3.94 -25.30
C ARG A 380 9.75 4.84 -24.06
N GLY A 381 10.90 4.87 -23.39
CA GLY A 381 11.10 5.63 -22.15
C GLY A 381 11.03 7.15 -22.34
N LEU A 382 10.83 7.87 -21.23
CA LEU A 382 10.66 9.34 -21.24
C LEU A 382 11.88 10.07 -21.81
N ALA A 383 13.09 9.68 -21.42
CA ALA A 383 14.31 10.36 -21.84
C ALA A 383 14.52 10.28 -23.36
N ASP A 384 14.27 9.10 -23.94
CA ASP A 384 14.36 8.91 -25.39
C ASP A 384 13.29 9.71 -26.15
N ARG A 385 12.06 9.80 -25.61
CA ARG A 385 11.03 10.68 -26.17
C ARG A 385 11.42 12.16 -26.12
N ILE A 386 12.08 12.60 -25.04
CA ILE A 386 12.61 13.97 -24.92
C ILE A 386 13.75 14.20 -25.93
N LYS A 387 14.62 13.19 -26.12
CA LYS A 387 15.72 13.22 -27.11
C LYS A 387 15.19 13.39 -28.53
N ASP A 388 14.15 12.66 -28.91
CA ASP A 388 13.57 12.66 -30.25
C ASP A 388 12.98 14.02 -30.66
N LEU A 389 12.59 14.85 -29.69
CA LEU A 389 11.95 16.14 -29.94
C LEU A 389 12.99 17.27 -30.06
N PRO A 390 13.24 17.82 -31.27
CA PRO A 390 14.22 18.88 -31.47
C PRO A 390 13.77 20.23 -30.88
N ALA A 391 12.46 20.44 -30.75
CA ALA A 391 11.89 21.64 -30.16
C ALA A 391 12.24 21.82 -28.66
N LEU A 392 12.63 20.74 -27.98
CA LEU A 392 13.01 20.75 -26.57
C LEU A 392 14.52 21.03 -26.45
N VAL A 393 14.87 22.16 -25.85
CA VAL A 393 16.25 22.65 -25.76
C VAL A 393 16.73 22.68 -24.31
N ASN A 394 16.01 23.39 -23.43
CA ASN A 394 16.38 23.57 -22.02
C ASN A 394 15.26 23.07 -21.11
N LEU A 395 15.59 22.20 -20.17
CA LEU A 395 14.73 21.89 -19.04
C LEU A 395 14.65 23.11 -18.12
N TYR A 396 13.43 23.47 -17.71
CA TYR A 396 13.20 24.57 -16.78
C TYR A 396 14.03 24.39 -15.48
N PRO A 397 14.67 25.45 -14.96
CA PRO A 397 14.58 26.83 -15.45
C PRO A 397 15.53 27.17 -16.62
N ASP A 398 16.71 26.53 -16.70
CA ASP A 398 17.79 26.89 -17.62
C ASP A 398 18.82 25.76 -17.84
N THR A 399 18.46 24.50 -17.57
CA THR A 399 19.38 23.35 -17.73
C THR A 399 19.31 22.77 -19.14
N PRO A 400 20.42 22.65 -19.89
CA PRO A 400 20.39 22.04 -21.21
C PRO A 400 19.83 20.61 -21.20
N LYS A 401 19.05 20.25 -22.23
CA LYS A 401 18.39 18.95 -22.36
C LYS A 401 19.34 17.76 -22.16
N ASN A 402 20.53 17.84 -22.75
CA ASN A 402 21.52 16.77 -22.65
C ASN A 402 22.12 16.68 -21.25
N ASP A 403 22.37 17.81 -20.58
CA ASP A 403 22.89 17.80 -19.21
C ASP A 403 21.89 17.17 -18.24
N ALA A 404 20.58 17.41 -18.47
CA ALA A 404 19.51 16.81 -17.69
C ALA A 404 19.30 15.31 -17.98
N PHE A 405 19.19 14.92 -19.26
CA PHE A 405 18.67 13.60 -19.64
C PHE A 405 19.66 12.65 -20.31
N ALA A 406 20.88 13.08 -20.67
CA ALA A 406 21.80 12.23 -21.44
C ALA A 406 22.13 10.91 -20.76
N LYS A 407 22.23 10.91 -19.43
CA LYS A 407 22.48 9.72 -18.61
C LYS A 407 21.36 8.66 -18.65
N TYR A 408 20.18 9.03 -19.14
CA TYR A 408 19.03 8.13 -19.27
C TYR A 408 18.71 7.77 -20.72
N PHE A 409 19.45 8.29 -21.69
CA PHE A 409 19.24 7.91 -23.09
C PHE A 409 19.64 6.46 -23.29
N THR A 410 18.82 5.72 -24.03
CA THR A 410 19.19 4.37 -24.46
C THR A 410 20.40 4.50 -25.39
N PRO A 411 21.51 3.77 -25.11
CA PRO A 411 22.67 3.79 -25.99
C PRO A 411 22.27 3.40 -27.41
N ALA A 412 22.79 4.11 -28.41
CA ALA A 412 22.63 3.67 -29.79
C ALA A 412 23.34 2.31 -29.92
N THR A 413 22.61 1.28 -30.33
CA THR A 413 23.26 0.02 -30.73
C THR A 413 24.12 0.30 -31.96
N ASP A 414 25.40 -0.02 -31.87
CA ASP A 414 26.36 0.17 -32.95
C ASP A 414 25.90 -0.60 -34.20
N PRO A 415 25.70 0.06 -35.36
CA PRO A 415 25.30 -0.62 -36.60
C PRO A 415 26.35 -1.60 -37.12
N ASN A 416 27.58 -1.57 -36.56
CA ASN A 416 28.68 -2.46 -36.95
C ASN A 416 28.73 -3.80 -36.19
N GLN A 417 27.78 -4.10 -35.29
CA GLN A 417 27.68 -5.40 -34.62
C GLN A 417 26.66 -6.37 -35.24
N GLU A 418 26.09 -6.05 -36.41
CA GLU A 418 25.10 -6.90 -37.07
C GLU A 418 25.78 -7.87 -38.06
N GLN A 419 26.09 -9.08 -37.61
CA GLN A 419 26.50 -10.22 -38.47
C GLN A 419 25.32 -10.81 -39.28
N SER A 420 24.11 -10.29 -39.12
CA SER A 420 22.89 -10.80 -39.74
C SER A 420 22.23 -9.64 -40.48
N GLY A 421 21.93 -9.80 -41.77
CA GLY A 421 21.45 -8.74 -42.69
C GLY A 421 20.07 -8.16 -42.39
N TYR A 422 19.62 -8.16 -41.13
CA TYR A 422 18.39 -7.53 -40.67
C TYR A 422 18.69 -6.17 -40.06
N VAL A 423 18.21 -5.11 -40.71
CA VAL A 423 18.30 -3.74 -40.18
C VAL A 423 17.40 -3.60 -38.96
N LYS A 424 17.97 -3.25 -37.81
CA LYS A 424 17.20 -2.97 -36.59
C LYS A 424 16.33 -1.71 -36.76
N SER A 425 15.01 -1.88 -36.66
CA SER A 425 14.06 -0.77 -36.68
C SER A 425 14.06 -0.03 -35.33
N THR A 426 14.02 1.31 -35.37
CA THR A 426 13.93 2.16 -34.18
C THR A 426 12.69 3.04 -34.27
N LEU A 427 11.86 3.02 -33.23
CA LEU A 427 10.69 3.91 -33.11
C LEU A 427 11.12 5.27 -32.56
N VAL A 428 10.65 6.35 -33.17
CA VAL A 428 10.91 7.74 -32.76
C VAL A 428 9.62 8.51 -32.55
N LEU A 429 9.61 9.43 -31.59
CA LEU A 429 8.50 10.36 -31.37
C LEU A 429 8.70 11.64 -32.21
N THR A 430 7.71 11.97 -33.04
CA THR A 430 7.69 13.22 -33.81
C THR A 430 6.36 13.94 -33.59
N VAL A 431 6.41 15.27 -33.50
CA VAL A 431 5.22 16.12 -33.58
C VAL A 431 5.11 16.60 -35.03
N LEU A 432 3.95 16.38 -35.67
CA LEU A 432 3.71 16.87 -37.02
C LEU A 432 3.49 18.38 -36.94
N ASP A 433 4.39 19.16 -37.54
CA ASP A 433 4.11 20.55 -37.86
C ASP A 433 2.99 20.57 -38.91
N GLY A 434 1.97 21.41 -38.71
CA GLY A 434 0.72 21.45 -39.49
C GLY A 434 0.85 21.76 -40.99
N GLN A 435 2.00 21.58 -41.61
CA GLN A 435 2.25 21.84 -43.03
C GLN A 435 2.14 20.60 -43.94
N SER A 436 1.90 19.39 -43.41
CA SER A 436 1.79 18.18 -44.24
C SER A 436 0.35 17.67 -44.48
N LEU A 437 -0.69 18.43 -44.13
CA LEU A 437 -2.07 18.13 -44.51
C LEU A 437 -2.63 19.33 -45.29
N GLY A 438 -2.83 19.12 -46.58
CA GLY A 438 -3.34 20.13 -47.50
C GLY A 438 -4.65 20.76 -47.03
N ALA A 439 -4.75 22.05 -47.32
CA ALA A 439 -5.89 22.93 -47.13
C ALA A 439 -7.27 22.26 -47.16
N HIS A 440 -8.02 22.36 -46.05
CA HIS A 440 -9.36 22.95 -46.00
C HIS A 440 -9.92 22.93 -44.56
N GLY A 441 -10.38 24.10 -44.08
CA GLY A 441 -11.39 24.21 -43.03
C GLY A 441 -10.86 24.41 -41.60
N GLY A 442 -11.01 25.64 -41.09
CA GLY A 442 -10.67 25.99 -39.71
C GLY A 442 -11.60 25.35 -38.67
N GLY A 443 -11.06 25.23 -37.46
CA GLY A 443 -11.81 24.78 -36.28
C GLY A 443 -10.85 24.20 -35.25
N THR A 444 -10.86 24.78 -34.05
CA THR A 444 -10.20 24.26 -32.84
C THR A 444 -10.30 22.73 -32.76
N SER A 445 -9.16 22.02 -32.76
CA SER A 445 -9.15 20.55 -32.70
C SER A 445 -8.21 20.03 -31.63
N TYR A 446 -8.80 19.30 -30.70
CA TYR A 446 -8.13 18.28 -29.89
C TYR A 446 -7.61 17.19 -30.84
N TYR A 447 -6.30 16.93 -30.84
CA TYR A 447 -5.75 15.76 -31.51
C TYR A 447 -5.81 14.56 -30.57
N ASP A 448 -6.88 13.78 -30.69
CA ASP A 448 -6.99 12.45 -30.10
C ASP A 448 -6.47 11.44 -31.14
N VAL A 449 -5.22 11.02 -31.00
CA VAL A 449 -4.65 9.94 -31.83
C VAL A 449 -4.66 8.68 -30.99
N HIS A 450 -5.84 8.04 -30.87
CA HIS A 450 -5.99 6.59 -30.66
C HIS A 450 -7.47 6.19 -30.79
N THR A 451 -7.93 6.03 -32.04
CA THR A 451 -9.12 5.24 -32.34
C THR A 451 -8.74 4.20 -33.40
N PRO A 452 -8.89 2.89 -33.18
CA PRO A 452 -8.72 1.92 -34.24
C PRO A 452 -9.92 2.05 -35.19
N LEU A 453 -9.67 2.45 -36.44
CA LEU A 453 -10.63 2.32 -37.52
C LEU A 453 -10.60 0.86 -37.99
N ASP A 454 -11.67 0.13 -37.68
CA ASP A 454 -11.99 -1.13 -38.32
C ASP A 454 -12.15 -0.92 -39.84
N GLY A 455 -11.54 -1.83 -40.61
CA GLY A 455 -11.97 -2.13 -41.98
C GLY A 455 -11.13 -1.53 -43.11
N ALA A 456 -10.01 -2.17 -43.44
CA ALA A 456 -9.55 -2.32 -44.82
C ALA A 456 -8.46 -3.42 -44.90
N ASN A 457 -8.83 -4.61 -45.35
CA ASN A 457 -7.90 -5.68 -45.71
C ASN A 457 -7.40 -5.44 -47.15
N PRO A 458 -6.08 -5.58 -47.45
CA PRO A 458 -5.60 -5.50 -48.83
C PRO A 458 -5.75 -6.83 -49.58
N LEU A 459 -5.84 -6.69 -50.90
CA LEU A 459 -6.22 -7.68 -51.92
C LEU A 459 -5.35 -8.95 -51.99
N SER A 460 -5.99 -10.08 -52.30
CA SER A 460 -5.49 -11.18 -53.15
C SER A 460 -6.65 -12.06 -53.65
N PRO A 461 -6.50 -12.80 -54.78
CA PRO A 461 -7.56 -12.94 -55.79
C PRO A 461 -8.41 -14.22 -55.70
N GLY A 462 -9.70 -14.06 -56.07
CA GLY A 462 -10.48 -14.93 -56.95
C GLY A 462 -10.91 -16.32 -56.45
N SER A 463 -12.22 -16.49 -56.21
CA SER A 463 -13.00 -17.62 -56.74
C SER A 463 -14.48 -17.48 -56.37
N ASP A 464 -15.32 -17.72 -57.37
CA ASP A 464 -16.77 -17.51 -57.41
C ASP A 464 -17.61 -18.41 -56.49
N CYS A 465 -18.85 -17.93 -56.32
CA CYS A 465 -20.11 -18.70 -56.37
C CYS A 465 -20.81 -19.17 -55.05
N TRP A 466 -22.02 -18.60 -54.89
CA TRP A 466 -23.30 -19.14 -54.35
C TRP A 466 -23.78 -18.70 -52.94
N SER A 467 -24.68 -17.71 -52.98
CA SER A 467 -26.08 -17.74 -52.52
C SER A 467 -26.44 -18.06 -51.06
N SER A 468 -27.07 -17.06 -50.42
CA SER A 468 -27.82 -17.09 -49.16
C SER A 468 -29.00 -18.08 -49.11
N ALA A 469 -29.31 -18.62 -47.91
CA ALA A 469 -30.62 -18.48 -47.25
C ALA A 469 -30.72 -19.22 -45.88
N MET A 470 -31.20 -18.49 -44.88
CA MET A 470 -32.17 -18.81 -43.80
C MET A 470 -32.10 -20.12 -42.94
N THR A 471 -32.17 -19.88 -41.62
CA THR A 471 -32.44 -20.69 -40.39
C THR A 471 -33.70 -21.61 -40.43
N PRO A 472 -34.06 -22.51 -39.44
CA PRO A 472 -33.62 -22.68 -38.02
C PRO A 472 -33.46 -24.16 -37.47
N ARG A 473 -33.10 -24.28 -36.15
CA ARG A 473 -33.05 -25.42 -35.14
C ARG A 473 -34.00 -26.65 -35.32
N PRO A 474 -33.89 -27.83 -34.60
CA PRO A 474 -33.37 -28.09 -33.22
C PRO A 474 -32.70 -29.47 -32.90
N GLU A 475 -32.24 -29.60 -31.63
CA GLU A 475 -32.18 -30.76 -30.70
C GLU A 475 -31.40 -32.09 -30.93
N ASN A 476 -30.78 -32.52 -29.81
CA ASN A 476 -30.47 -33.88 -29.32
C ASN A 476 -29.03 -34.48 -29.38
N ALA A 477 -28.52 -34.69 -28.14
CA ALA A 477 -28.02 -35.95 -27.58
C ALA A 477 -26.50 -36.29 -27.57
N THR A 478 -25.99 -36.41 -26.33
CA THR A 478 -25.11 -37.45 -25.75
C THR A 478 -23.65 -37.65 -26.22
N ALA A 479 -22.77 -37.43 -25.22
CA ALA A 479 -21.81 -38.40 -24.63
C ALA A 479 -20.41 -38.62 -25.26
N CYS A 480 -19.44 -38.54 -24.33
CA CYS A 480 -18.16 -39.27 -24.21
C CYS A 480 -17.00 -38.98 -25.17
N GLY A 481 -15.82 -38.78 -24.58
CA GLY A 481 -14.54 -38.87 -25.29
C GLY A 481 -13.39 -38.19 -24.54
N ASP A 482 -12.86 -38.86 -23.52
CA ASP A 482 -11.53 -38.60 -22.96
C ASP A 482 -10.46 -38.60 -24.07
N THR A 483 -9.52 -37.66 -24.01
CA THR A 483 -8.12 -37.94 -24.36
C THR A 483 -7.21 -36.91 -23.73
N MET A 484 -6.41 -37.37 -22.77
CA MET A 484 -5.25 -36.67 -22.24
C MET A 484 -4.19 -36.52 -23.33
N MET A 485 -3.55 -35.35 -23.38
CA MET A 485 -2.16 -35.24 -23.83
C MET A 485 -1.37 -34.38 -22.85
N ASP A 486 -0.41 -35.06 -22.25
CA ASP A 486 0.76 -34.61 -21.51
C ASP A 486 1.76 -33.96 -22.48
N ASP A 487 2.32 -32.80 -22.13
CA ASP A 487 3.62 -32.37 -22.66
C ASP A 487 4.33 -31.38 -21.72
N GLY A 488 5.36 -31.89 -21.05
CA GLY A 488 6.70 -31.36 -21.30
C GLY A 488 7.18 -30.17 -20.48
N SER A 489 7.51 -30.41 -19.21
CA SER A 489 8.46 -29.57 -18.46
C SER A 489 9.83 -29.51 -19.14
N ARG A 490 10.38 -28.30 -19.27
CA ARG A 490 11.83 -28.06 -19.32
C ARG A 490 12.20 -26.87 -18.43
N ASP A 491 12.71 -27.21 -17.25
CA ASP A 491 13.39 -26.31 -16.32
C ASP A 491 14.76 -25.89 -16.85
N LEU A 492 15.11 -24.62 -16.67
CA LEU A 492 16.49 -24.14 -16.63
C LEU A 492 16.71 -23.33 -15.33
N PRO A 493 17.88 -23.45 -14.69
CA PRO A 493 18.10 -23.01 -13.32
C PRO A 493 18.43 -21.52 -13.26
N VAL A 494 17.79 -20.78 -12.35
CA VAL A 494 18.23 -19.43 -11.97
C VAL A 494 19.02 -19.53 -10.67
N THR A 495 20.32 -19.29 -10.79
CA THR A 495 21.28 -19.13 -9.70
C THR A 495 20.85 -18.01 -8.77
N VAL A 496 20.71 -18.37 -7.49
CA VAL A 496 20.48 -17.46 -6.36
C VAL A 496 21.82 -16.78 -6.03
N GLY A 497 21.89 -15.47 -6.23
CA GLY A 497 23.01 -14.63 -5.83
C GLY A 497 22.50 -13.32 -5.25
N ASP A 498 22.71 -13.16 -3.94
CA ASP A 498 22.84 -11.92 -3.18
C ASP A 498 21.78 -10.82 -3.32
N LEU A 499 20.76 -10.90 -2.46
CA LEU A 499 19.99 -9.75 -1.97
C LEU A 499 20.16 -9.69 -0.44
N ALA A 500 21.28 -9.11 -0.01
CA ALA A 500 21.53 -8.77 1.40
C ALA A 500 21.33 -7.26 1.64
N ASP A 501 20.57 -6.96 2.69
CA ASP A 501 20.79 -5.89 3.67
C ASP A 501 20.75 -4.39 3.28
N THR A 502 19.64 -3.88 2.74
CA THR A 502 19.42 -2.41 2.70
C THR A 502 18.06 -1.83 3.11
N ASP A 503 17.11 -2.59 3.67
CA ASP A 503 15.76 -2.03 3.95
C ASP A 503 15.22 -2.14 5.40
N PHE A 504 16.02 -2.60 6.37
CA PHE A 504 15.53 -2.79 7.74
C PHE A 504 15.47 -1.52 8.62
N ASN A 505 16.19 -0.45 8.28
CA ASN A 505 16.26 0.74 9.14
C ASN A 505 15.07 1.68 8.97
N ASN A 506 14.53 1.83 7.76
CA ASN A 506 13.39 2.73 7.50
C ASN A 506 12.06 2.21 8.06
N ILE A 507 11.90 0.89 8.17
CA ILE A 507 10.70 0.29 8.79
C ILE A 507 10.75 0.44 10.32
N LYS A 508 11.94 0.42 10.93
CA LYS A 508 12.10 0.62 12.38
C LYS A 508 11.71 2.03 12.80
N ASP A 509 12.14 3.06 12.07
CA ASP A 509 11.81 4.45 12.41
C ASP A 509 10.30 4.76 12.23
N TRP A 510 9.67 4.13 11.25
CA TRP A 510 8.21 4.17 11.08
C TRP A 510 7.47 3.39 12.18
N LEU A 511 7.93 2.20 12.55
CA LEU A 511 7.34 1.43 13.66
C LEU A 511 7.53 2.11 15.02
N LEU A 512 8.64 2.83 15.23
CA LEU A 512 8.88 3.63 16.44
C LEU A 512 7.94 4.84 16.51
N SER A 513 7.58 5.45 15.37
CA SER A 513 6.60 6.54 15.33
C SER A 513 5.16 6.08 15.58
N ILE A 514 4.86 4.80 15.35
CA ILE A 514 3.56 4.18 15.67
C ILE A 514 3.54 3.65 17.12
N GLY A 515 4.67 3.10 17.59
CA GLY A 515 4.85 2.57 18.93
C GLY A 515 4.72 3.62 20.04
N SER A 516 4.95 4.90 19.74
CA SER A 516 4.76 5.98 20.72
C SER A 516 3.29 6.34 20.99
N LYS A 517 2.33 5.72 20.27
CA LYS A 517 0.88 5.94 20.43
C LYS A 517 0.13 4.73 21.00
N ALA A 518 0.81 3.67 21.42
CA ALA A 518 0.17 2.50 22.02
C ALA A 518 0.16 2.60 23.57
N GLN A 519 -1.04 2.83 24.11
CA GLN A 519 -1.51 2.65 25.50
C GLN A 519 -0.63 3.19 26.66
N PRO A 520 -1.06 4.28 27.31
CA PRO A 520 -1.10 4.36 28.76
C PRO A 520 -2.47 3.87 29.27
N ASP A 521 -2.43 3.05 30.31
CA ASP A 521 -3.47 2.79 31.31
C ASP A 521 -4.90 2.47 30.85
N VAL A 522 -5.26 1.19 30.96
CA VAL A 522 -6.62 0.78 31.31
C VAL A 522 -6.50 0.06 32.66
N MET A 523 -6.98 0.73 33.72
CA MET A 523 -7.19 0.14 35.05
C MET A 523 -8.20 -1.01 34.99
#